data_AF-A0A937S595-F1
#
_entry.id   AF-A0A937S595-F1
#
_cell.length_a   1.000
_cell.length_b   1.000
_cell.length_c   1.000
_cell.angle_alpha   90.00
_cell.angle_beta   90.00
_cell.angle_gamma   90.00
#
_symmetry.space_group_name_H-M   'P 1'
#
loop_
_entity.id
_entity.type
_entity.pdbx_description
1 polymer ?
#
loop_
_entity_poly.entity_id
_entity_poly.type
_entity_poly.pdbx_seq_one_letter_code
_entity_poly.pdbx_strand_id
1 'polypeptide(L)'
;MVQLNSFSPTVATPQSTSTGVANSTSTDPVLLNDWHVVAKVDELAPGTCHSVRLLGMDLVLWRGHDQQIFTWEDRCPHRSVKLSNGLVVGNTLVCPYHGMVYDTAGHCIKVPAHPNYVPPKQACVRTFQVQERYGLVFVCLGKPANDISPFPEWNAPGYLNFFSGPHFCQTGGYRAIENFLDVAHFPFIHADILGDPAITAVDDYEVSTDERGVHLHNVRVWQPDPIGTGQGAYVLYQYSALRPLTAYFRKDTPTGECLTILYCVTPVSEEECIGWMWVGANFIDASQESAAIAFQDKVFAQDLGNLESHNPKRLPLNLQTEFHVPCDRGSLAYRKWLKQLGITYGVIL
;
A
#
# COMPACT_ATOMS: atom_id res chain seq x y z
N MET A 1 36.06 24.62 12.13
CA MET A 1 36.41 23.19 11.95
C MET A 1 35.25 22.40 12.49
N VAL A 2 34.44 21.79 11.60
CA VAL A 2 33.32 20.93 12.00
C VAL A 2 33.87 19.50 12.04
N GLN A 3 33.79 18.86 13.21
CA GLN A 3 34.21 17.47 13.38
C GLN A 3 33.26 16.55 12.62
N LEU A 4 33.82 15.80 11.68
CA LEU A 4 33.19 14.65 11.04
C LEU A 4 33.21 13.51 12.07
N ASN A 5 32.07 13.23 12.70
CA ASN A 5 31.93 12.05 13.53
C ASN A 5 31.61 10.83 12.66
N SER A 6 32.27 9.74 13.06
CA SER A 6 32.37 8.42 12.46
C SER A 6 31.03 7.72 12.20
N PHE A 7 30.95 7.08 11.04
CA PHE A 7 29.89 6.17 10.60
C PHE A 7 29.78 4.94 11.52
N SER A 8 28.53 4.59 11.87
CA SER A 8 28.13 3.27 12.37
C SER A 8 27.18 2.62 11.36
N PRO A 9 27.18 1.28 11.20
CA PRO A 9 26.58 0.61 10.06
C PRO A 9 25.05 0.58 10.14
N THR A 10 24.43 0.85 9.00
CA THR A 10 23.00 0.81 8.73
C THR A 10 22.43 -0.60 8.87
N VAL A 11 21.22 -0.70 9.40
CA VAL A 11 20.37 -1.90 9.33
C VAL A 11 20.18 -2.25 7.85
N ALA A 12 20.44 -3.51 7.51
CA ALA A 12 20.35 -4.01 6.14
C ALA A 12 18.91 -3.91 5.62
N THR A 13 18.71 -3.07 4.61
CA THR A 13 17.56 -3.12 3.70
C THR A 13 17.75 -4.34 2.78
N PRO A 14 16.71 -5.14 2.49
CA PRO A 14 16.85 -6.23 1.55
C PRO A 14 17.27 -5.67 0.19
N GLN A 15 18.36 -6.21 -0.36
CA GLN A 15 18.80 -5.89 -1.71
C GLN A 15 17.77 -6.44 -2.70
N SER A 16 17.14 -5.54 -3.47
CA SER A 16 16.30 -5.94 -4.60
C SER A 16 17.16 -6.69 -5.61
N THR A 17 16.90 -7.98 -5.81
CA THR A 17 17.47 -8.72 -6.94
C THR A 17 16.79 -8.22 -8.22
N SER A 18 17.40 -7.25 -8.89
CA SER A 18 16.91 -6.69 -10.15
C SER A 18 16.95 -7.75 -11.25
N THR A 19 15.84 -8.44 -11.46
CA THR A 19 15.55 -9.10 -12.74
C THR A 19 15.23 -8.00 -13.75
N GLY A 20 15.91 -8.03 -14.90
CA GLY A 20 16.02 -6.93 -15.87
C GLY A 20 14.76 -6.60 -16.68
N VAL A 21 13.61 -6.38 -16.04
CA VAL A 21 12.48 -5.70 -16.67
C VAL A 21 12.67 -4.20 -16.45
N ALA A 22 12.76 -3.43 -17.54
CA ALA A 22 12.74 -1.98 -17.46
C ALA A 22 11.38 -1.53 -16.90
N ASN A 23 11.27 -1.40 -15.59
CA ASN A 23 10.04 -0.97 -14.92
C ASN A 23 9.79 0.50 -15.26
N SER A 24 8.96 0.74 -16.28
CA SER A 24 8.48 2.08 -16.64
C SER A 24 7.69 2.67 -15.49
N THR A 25 7.79 3.98 -15.28
CA THR A 25 6.87 4.68 -14.38
C THR A 25 5.46 4.67 -14.97
N SER A 26 4.43 4.48 -14.15
CA SER A 26 3.04 4.54 -14.61
C SER A 26 2.71 5.86 -15.29
N THR A 27 1.88 5.81 -16.33
CA THR A 27 1.30 6.97 -17.00
C THR A 27 -0.22 7.09 -16.76
N ASP A 28 -0.80 6.18 -15.98
CA ASP A 28 -2.25 6.10 -15.79
C ASP A 28 -2.73 7.25 -14.89
N PRO A 29 -3.56 8.20 -15.38
CA PRO A 29 -3.98 9.35 -14.59
C PRO A 29 -4.74 8.96 -13.32
N VAL A 30 -5.52 7.87 -13.36
CA VAL A 30 -6.26 7.36 -12.20
C VAL A 30 -5.35 6.90 -11.06
N LEU A 31 -4.12 6.44 -11.37
CA LEU A 31 -3.14 6.03 -10.36
C LEU A 31 -2.30 7.23 -9.91
N LEU A 32 -1.86 8.07 -10.86
CA LEU A 32 -1.02 9.23 -10.56
C LEU A 32 -1.76 10.28 -9.72
N ASN A 33 -3.06 10.44 -9.92
CA ASN A 33 -3.91 11.41 -9.23
C ASN A 33 -4.63 10.83 -8.00
N ASP A 34 -4.15 9.71 -7.46
CA ASP A 34 -4.67 9.08 -6.24
C ASP A 34 -3.59 8.99 -5.15
N TRP A 35 -4.02 8.70 -3.93
CA TRP A 35 -3.16 8.61 -2.76
C TRP A 35 -2.70 7.17 -2.51
N HIS A 36 -1.39 6.99 -2.41
CA HIS A 36 -0.78 5.69 -2.11
C HIS A 36 0.02 5.75 -0.82
N VAL A 37 -0.15 4.75 0.05
CA VAL A 37 0.72 4.60 1.22
C VAL A 37 2.15 4.33 0.76
N VAL A 38 3.14 4.88 1.45
CA VAL A 38 4.57 4.61 1.13
C VAL A 38 5.44 4.33 2.35
N ALA A 39 4.98 4.69 3.55
CA ALA A 39 5.69 4.48 4.81
C ALA A 39 4.76 4.61 6.00
N LYS A 40 5.18 4.12 7.18
CA LYS A 40 4.60 4.55 8.45
C LYS A 40 5.19 5.90 8.88
N VAL A 41 4.41 6.71 9.60
CA VAL A 41 4.86 8.02 10.10
C VAL A 41 6.02 7.88 11.09
N ASP A 42 6.02 6.81 11.90
CA ASP A 42 7.04 6.55 12.92
C ASP A 42 8.39 6.07 12.35
N GLU A 43 8.42 5.61 11.10
CA GLU A 43 9.64 5.24 10.38
C GLU A 43 10.44 6.45 9.89
N LEU A 44 9.82 7.64 9.87
CA LEU A 44 10.45 8.88 9.42
C LEU A 44 10.66 9.84 10.58
N ALA A 45 11.75 9.63 11.30
CA ALA A 45 12.16 10.48 12.41
C ALA A 45 12.52 11.91 11.94
N PRO A 46 12.38 12.92 12.81
CA PRO A 46 12.77 14.29 12.47
C PRO A 46 14.25 14.38 12.09
N GLY A 47 14.55 15.07 10.98
CA GLY A 47 15.92 15.19 10.48
C GLY A 47 16.44 13.96 9.73
N THR A 48 15.59 12.99 9.38
CA THR A 48 15.98 11.84 8.55
C THR A 48 15.38 11.89 7.14
N CYS A 49 15.96 11.11 6.25
CA CYS A 49 15.44 10.87 4.90
C CYS A 49 15.63 9.41 4.50
N HIS A 50 14.67 8.85 3.76
CA HIS A 50 14.68 7.46 3.30
C HIS A 50 14.16 7.36 1.86
N SER A 51 14.67 6.38 1.11
CA SER A 51 14.22 6.08 -0.25
C SER A 51 12.99 5.18 -0.20
N VAL A 52 11.97 5.49 -0.98
CA VAL A 52 10.79 4.64 -1.21
C VAL A 52 10.52 4.57 -2.70
N ARG A 53 9.70 3.61 -3.15
CA ARG A 53 9.37 3.46 -4.56
C ARG A 53 7.87 3.30 -4.76
N LEU A 54 7.31 4.06 -5.70
CA LEU A 54 5.90 4.11 -6.00
C LEU A 54 5.67 4.20 -7.50
N LEU A 55 4.84 3.32 -8.06
CA LEU A 55 4.49 3.28 -9.49
C LEU A 55 5.74 3.28 -10.40
N GLY A 56 6.81 2.61 -9.98
CA GLY A 56 8.08 2.56 -10.71
C GLY A 56 8.98 3.79 -10.56
N MET A 57 8.61 4.79 -9.76
CA MET A 57 9.41 5.98 -9.49
C MET A 57 10.10 5.89 -8.12
N ASP A 58 11.41 6.17 -8.08
CA ASP A 58 12.15 6.34 -6.82
C ASP A 58 11.84 7.72 -6.22
N LEU A 59 11.45 7.73 -4.95
CA LEU A 59 11.10 8.91 -4.17
C LEU A 59 11.98 9.00 -2.93
N VAL A 60 12.26 10.23 -2.49
CA VAL A 60 12.83 10.49 -1.17
C VAL A 60 11.73 11.05 -0.28
N LEU A 61 11.47 10.35 0.83
CA LEU A 61 10.75 10.91 1.96
C LEU A 61 11.76 11.53 2.91
N TRP A 62 11.52 12.75 3.37
CA TRP A 62 12.37 13.38 4.36
C TRP A 62 11.56 14.26 5.29
N ARG A 63 12.01 14.40 6.54
CA ARG A 63 11.31 15.17 7.56
C ARG A 63 12.17 16.30 8.08
N GLY A 64 11.67 17.52 7.92
CA GLY A 64 12.30 18.73 8.45
C GLY A 64 12.35 18.73 9.98
N HIS A 65 13.15 19.61 10.56
CA HIS A 65 13.16 19.83 12.02
C HIS A 65 11.90 20.56 12.51
N ASP A 66 11.10 21.12 11.59
CA ASP A 66 9.74 21.61 11.84
C ASP A 66 8.66 20.52 11.86
N GLN A 67 9.08 19.25 11.84
CA GLN A 67 8.24 18.05 11.82
C GLN A 67 7.44 17.80 10.55
N GLN A 68 7.54 18.66 9.54
CA GLN A 68 6.84 18.47 8.27
C GLN A 68 7.53 17.38 7.43
N ILE A 69 6.71 16.51 6.84
CA ILE A 69 7.17 15.49 5.89
C ILE A 69 7.08 16.06 4.48
N PHE A 70 8.10 15.76 3.68
CA PHE A 70 8.19 16.13 2.27
C PHE A 70 8.49 14.89 1.43
N THR A 71 8.01 14.88 0.19
CA THR A 71 8.25 13.80 -0.76
C THR A 71 8.69 14.36 -2.11
N TRP A 72 9.84 13.92 -2.59
CA TRP A 72 10.40 14.38 -3.85
C TRP A 72 10.79 13.20 -4.73
N GLU A 73 11.01 13.45 -6.01
CA GLU A 73 11.76 12.51 -6.85
C GLU A 73 13.16 12.31 -6.24
N ASP A 74 13.61 11.06 -6.09
CA ASP A 74 14.91 10.72 -5.49
C ASP A 74 16.08 10.94 -6.46
N ARG A 75 16.13 12.15 -7.04
CA ARG A 75 17.08 12.49 -8.10
C ARG A 75 17.49 13.94 -8.03
N CYS A 76 18.75 14.17 -7.71
CA CYS A 76 19.35 15.50 -7.73
C CYS A 76 19.39 16.05 -9.17
N PRO A 77 18.77 17.22 -9.47
CA PRO A 77 18.73 17.77 -10.84
C PRO A 77 20.10 18.19 -11.37
N HIS A 78 21.12 18.28 -10.52
CA HIS A 78 22.49 18.61 -10.95
C HIS A 78 23.14 17.47 -11.75
N ARG A 79 23.20 16.27 -11.17
CA ARG A 79 23.92 15.09 -11.72
C ARG A 79 23.27 13.74 -11.37
N SER A 80 21.96 13.74 -11.12
CA SER A 80 21.10 12.55 -10.98
C SER A 80 21.48 11.55 -9.87
N VAL A 81 22.25 11.97 -8.87
CA VAL A 81 22.47 11.15 -7.67
C VAL A 81 21.23 11.11 -6.79
N LYS A 82 21.06 10.02 -6.03
CA LYS A 82 19.97 9.87 -5.05
C LYS A 82 20.10 10.89 -3.93
N LEU A 83 19.01 11.60 -3.66
CA LEU A 83 18.91 12.59 -2.58
C LEU A 83 18.66 11.91 -1.24
N SER A 84 18.08 10.71 -1.23
CA SER A 84 17.89 9.87 -0.04
C SER A 84 19.20 9.48 0.65
N ASN A 85 20.32 9.53 -0.08
CA ASN A 85 21.67 9.30 0.46
C ASN A 85 22.28 10.58 1.07
N GLY A 86 21.53 11.68 1.06
CA GLY A 86 21.93 12.98 1.58
C GLY A 86 21.73 13.12 3.08
N LEU A 87 21.62 14.37 3.52
CA LEU A 87 21.30 14.70 4.92
C LEU A 87 20.28 15.82 5.01
N VAL A 88 19.43 15.75 6.03
CA VAL A 88 18.54 16.86 6.39
C VAL A 88 19.28 17.82 7.31
N VAL A 89 19.29 19.11 6.97
CA VAL A 89 19.87 20.19 7.79
C VAL A 89 18.81 21.26 8.01
N GLY A 90 18.30 21.38 9.23
CA GLY A 90 17.14 22.22 9.50
C GLY A 90 15.94 21.77 8.66
N ASN A 91 15.44 22.65 7.79
CA ASN A 91 14.35 22.36 6.85
C ASN A 91 14.85 22.35 5.39
N THR A 92 16.03 21.78 5.18
CA THR A 92 16.64 21.62 3.86
C THR A 92 17.16 20.20 3.69
N LEU A 93 17.22 19.73 2.46
CA LEU A 93 17.88 18.47 2.11
C LEU A 93 19.16 18.76 1.32
N VAL A 94 20.27 18.18 1.76
CA VAL A 94 21.59 18.39 1.17
C VAL A 94 21.98 17.17 0.36
N CYS A 95 22.19 17.37 -0.94
CA CYS A 95 22.66 16.33 -1.86
C CYS A 95 24.06 15.81 -1.44
N PRO A 96 24.26 14.49 -1.38
CA PRO A 96 25.51 13.90 -0.87
C PRO A 96 26.71 14.12 -1.78
N TYR A 97 26.49 14.36 -3.08
CA TYR A 97 27.59 14.42 -4.04
C TYR A 97 28.37 15.74 -4.01
N HIS A 98 27.69 16.87 -4.23
CA HIS A 98 28.32 18.19 -4.29
C HIS A 98 27.78 19.17 -3.23
N GLY A 99 26.97 18.68 -2.29
CA GLY A 99 26.41 19.49 -1.22
C GLY A 99 25.36 20.51 -1.65
N MET A 100 24.72 20.32 -2.82
CA MET A 100 23.61 21.18 -3.25
C MET A 100 22.52 21.18 -2.17
N VAL A 101 22.13 22.35 -1.70
CA VAL A 101 21.11 22.49 -0.64
C VAL A 101 19.79 22.88 -1.28
N TYR A 102 18.75 22.13 -0.98
CA TYR A 102 17.40 22.36 -1.47
C TYR A 102 16.46 22.75 -0.33
N ASP A 103 15.63 23.77 -0.55
CA ASP A 103 14.56 24.15 0.38
C ASP A 103 13.38 23.18 0.35
N THR A 104 12.36 23.39 1.20
CA THR A 104 11.16 22.54 1.30
C THR A 104 10.35 22.45 0.01
N ALA A 105 10.43 23.47 -0.85
CA ALA A 105 9.79 23.49 -2.16
C ALA A 105 10.65 22.85 -3.26
N GLY A 106 11.82 22.32 -2.92
CA GLY A 106 12.75 21.67 -3.84
C GLY A 106 13.70 22.61 -4.56
N HIS A 107 13.68 23.92 -4.32
CA HIS A 107 14.57 24.86 -5.01
C HIS A 107 15.98 24.79 -4.43
N CYS A 108 16.98 24.77 -5.31
CA CYS A 108 18.37 24.89 -4.89
C CYS A 108 18.61 26.31 -4.37
N ILE A 109 18.96 26.42 -3.09
CA ILE A 109 19.22 27.71 -2.43
C ILE A 109 20.71 27.94 -2.16
N LYS A 110 21.55 26.91 -2.31
CA LYS A 110 22.99 27.02 -2.06
C LYS A 110 23.79 26.03 -2.89
N VAL A 111 24.84 26.55 -3.54
CA VAL A 111 25.87 25.80 -4.26
C VAL A 111 27.19 25.98 -3.51
N PRO A 112 27.64 25.02 -2.70
CA PRO A 112 28.82 25.21 -1.83
C PRO A 112 30.10 25.59 -2.58
N ALA A 113 30.30 25.08 -3.80
CA ALA A 113 31.46 25.39 -4.62
C ALA A 113 31.51 26.87 -5.09
N HIS A 114 30.36 27.55 -5.12
CA HIS A 114 30.25 28.95 -5.50
C HIS A 114 29.31 29.68 -4.52
N PRO A 115 29.78 30.09 -3.34
CA PRO A 115 28.92 30.61 -2.27
C PRO A 115 28.09 31.84 -2.62
N ASN A 116 28.54 32.63 -3.61
CA ASN A 116 27.85 33.84 -4.08
C ASN A 116 26.99 33.59 -5.34
N TYR A 117 26.96 32.36 -5.85
CA TYR A 117 26.15 32.00 -7.01
C TYR A 117 24.69 31.88 -6.58
N VAL A 118 23.81 32.56 -7.31
CA VAL A 118 22.36 32.45 -7.16
C VAL A 118 21.86 31.38 -8.13
N PRO A 119 21.37 30.23 -7.65
CA PRO A 119 20.88 29.18 -8.53
C PRO A 119 19.68 29.65 -9.36
N PRO A 120 19.58 29.21 -10.63
CA PRO A 120 18.42 29.52 -11.46
C PRO A 120 17.19 28.79 -10.94
N LYS A 121 15.98 29.29 -11.26
CA LYS A 121 14.71 28.67 -10.82
C LYS A 121 14.56 27.22 -11.26
N GLN A 122 15.19 26.84 -12.38
CA GLN A 122 15.17 25.49 -12.94
C GLN A 122 16.04 24.50 -12.14
N ALA A 123 16.91 24.98 -11.24
CA ALA A 123 17.64 24.13 -10.32
C ALA A 123 16.71 23.68 -9.17
N CYS A 124 15.67 22.93 -9.52
CA CYS A 124 14.60 22.52 -8.62
C CYS A 124 14.37 21.01 -8.72
N VAL A 125 14.24 20.36 -7.56
CA VAL A 125 13.83 18.95 -7.47
C VAL A 125 12.34 18.86 -7.74
N ARG A 126 11.91 17.81 -8.43
CA ARG A 126 10.47 17.54 -8.59
C ARG A 126 9.87 17.12 -7.25
N THR A 127 8.84 17.81 -6.80
CA THR A 127 8.14 17.53 -5.53
C THR A 127 6.76 16.93 -5.77
N PHE A 128 6.24 16.17 -4.79
CA PHE A 128 4.91 15.56 -4.85
C PHE A 128 4.09 15.90 -3.60
N GLN A 129 2.78 15.65 -3.68
CA GLN A 129 1.88 15.88 -2.56
C GLN A 129 2.05 14.76 -1.52
N VAL A 130 2.08 15.12 -0.24
CA VAL A 130 2.15 14.18 0.88
C VAL A 130 1.13 14.54 1.94
N GLN A 131 0.55 13.52 2.56
CA GLN A 131 -0.41 13.69 3.64
C GLN A 131 -0.22 12.57 4.67
N GLU A 132 -0.24 12.94 5.95
CA GLU A 132 -0.29 11.99 7.07
C GLU A 132 -1.76 11.66 7.38
N ARG A 133 -2.10 10.36 7.43
CA ARG A 133 -3.42 9.89 7.86
C ARG A 133 -3.31 8.47 8.41
N TYR A 134 -4.04 8.16 9.47
CA TYR A 134 -4.04 6.82 10.08
C TYR A 134 -2.64 6.33 10.48
N GLY A 135 -1.75 7.22 10.93
CA GLY A 135 -0.36 6.85 11.25
C GLY A 135 0.51 6.46 10.03
N LEU A 136 0.02 6.67 8.81
CA LEU A 136 0.68 6.35 7.56
C LEU A 136 0.98 7.62 6.74
N VAL A 137 2.01 7.54 5.89
CA VAL A 137 2.39 8.58 4.93
C VAL A 137 1.82 8.21 3.56
N PHE A 138 0.92 9.05 3.06
CA PHE A 138 0.34 8.91 1.72
C PHE A 138 0.98 9.90 0.75
N VAL A 139 1.23 9.46 -0.48
CA VAL A 139 1.81 10.27 -1.56
C VAL A 139 0.93 10.22 -2.80
N CYS A 140 0.75 11.37 -3.45
CA CYS A 140 0.11 11.52 -4.76
C CYS A 140 1.10 12.14 -5.76
N LEU A 141 1.40 11.42 -6.84
CA LEU A 141 2.41 11.82 -7.85
C LEU A 141 1.92 12.89 -8.84
N GLY A 142 0.60 13.07 -8.93
CA GLY A 142 -0.09 14.00 -9.79
C GLY A 142 -0.87 15.06 -9.01
N LYS A 143 -2.11 15.31 -9.43
CA LYS A 143 -3.04 16.21 -8.73
C LYS A 143 -4.14 15.36 -8.09
N PRO A 144 -4.26 15.33 -6.76
CA PRO A 144 -5.22 14.44 -6.11
C PRO A 144 -6.64 14.74 -6.60
N ALA A 145 -7.27 13.76 -7.23
CA ALA A 145 -8.66 13.87 -7.70
C ALA A 145 -9.67 13.66 -6.57
N ASN A 146 -9.24 12.99 -5.49
CA ASN A 146 -10.02 12.67 -4.31
C ASN A 146 -9.17 12.79 -3.04
N ASP A 147 -9.81 12.79 -1.88
CA ASP A 147 -9.13 12.60 -0.60
C ASP A 147 -8.81 11.11 -0.36
N ILE A 148 -7.92 10.83 0.60
CA ILE A 148 -7.57 9.47 1.05
C ILE A 148 -8.84 8.72 1.45
N SER A 149 -8.98 7.47 0.99
CA SER A 149 -10.11 6.60 1.29
C SER A 149 -10.43 6.57 2.79
N PRO A 150 -11.70 6.76 3.18
CA PRO A 150 -12.09 6.82 4.58
C PRO A 150 -11.97 5.44 5.24
N PHE A 151 -11.56 5.44 6.51
CA PHE A 151 -11.71 4.31 7.42
C PHE A 151 -12.64 4.71 8.57
N PRO A 152 -13.96 4.40 8.48
CA PRO A 152 -14.95 4.87 9.46
C PRO A 152 -14.63 4.45 10.89
N GLU A 153 -14.10 3.23 11.06
CA GLU A 153 -13.78 2.65 12.36
C GLU A 153 -12.63 3.37 13.09
N TRP A 154 -11.80 4.15 12.38
CA TRP A 154 -10.66 4.86 12.96
C TRP A 154 -11.02 5.73 14.18
N ASN A 155 -12.15 6.43 14.12
CA ASN A 155 -12.63 7.30 15.20
C ASN A 155 -13.93 6.79 15.84
N ALA A 156 -14.35 5.56 15.51
CA ALA A 156 -15.59 5.00 16.02
C ALA A 156 -15.41 4.51 17.46
N PRO A 157 -16.31 4.87 18.40
CA PRO A 157 -16.25 4.35 19.76
C PRO A 157 -16.48 2.83 19.76
N GLY A 158 -15.74 2.13 20.63
CA GLY A 158 -15.87 0.68 20.79
C GLY A 158 -15.09 -0.15 19.78
N TYR A 159 -14.31 0.47 18.88
CA TYR A 159 -13.38 -0.24 18.01
C TYR A 159 -11.95 -0.12 18.53
N LEU A 160 -11.25 -1.25 18.61
CA LEU A 160 -9.79 -1.29 18.63
C LEU A 160 -9.29 -1.27 17.19
N ASN A 161 -8.46 -0.29 16.86
CA ASN A 161 -7.79 -0.21 15.57
C ASN A 161 -6.33 -0.63 15.71
N PHE A 162 -5.88 -1.59 14.91
CA PHE A 162 -4.50 -2.07 14.90
C PHE A 162 -3.99 -2.26 13.48
N PHE A 163 -2.68 -2.13 13.30
CA PHE A 163 -2.02 -2.15 12.00
C PHE A 163 -1.29 -3.49 11.79
N SER A 164 -1.48 -4.09 10.61
CA SER A 164 -0.78 -5.28 10.14
C SER A 164 -0.06 -4.95 8.82
N GLY A 165 1.23 -5.30 8.76
CA GLY A 165 2.14 -4.95 7.66
C GLY A 165 3.29 -4.03 8.10
N PRO A 166 4.04 -3.43 7.15
CA PRO A 166 3.91 -3.60 5.70
C PRO A 166 4.26 -5.03 5.25
N HIS A 167 3.48 -5.57 4.30
CA HIS A 167 3.74 -6.89 3.73
C HIS A 167 4.27 -6.77 2.31
N PHE A 168 5.51 -7.22 2.08
CA PHE A 168 6.11 -7.22 0.75
C PHE A 168 5.66 -8.44 -0.05
N CYS A 169 5.30 -8.24 -1.31
CA CYS A 169 4.90 -9.32 -2.21
C CYS A 169 5.54 -9.16 -3.58
N GLN A 170 6.14 -10.24 -4.08
CA GLN A 170 6.60 -10.35 -5.46
C GLN A 170 5.41 -10.67 -6.39
N THR A 171 4.41 -9.79 -6.45
CA THR A 171 3.28 -9.87 -7.37
C THR A 171 2.75 -8.49 -7.75
N GLY A 172 2.00 -8.40 -8.86
CA GLY A 172 1.36 -7.14 -9.26
C GLY A 172 0.26 -6.74 -8.27
N GLY A 173 0.17 -5.45 -7.93
CA GLY A 173 -0.74 -4.99 -6.88
C GLY A 173 -2.22 -5.35 -7.07
N TYR A 174 -2.69 -5.47 -8.31
CA TYR A 174 -4.07 -5.87 -8.61
C TYR A 174 -4.34 -7.36 -8.33
N ARG A 175 -3.31 -8.23 -8.37
CA ARG A 175 -3.44 -9.62 -7.90
C ARG A 175 -3.66 -9.67 -6.40
N ALA A 176 -2.99 -8.79 -5.64
CA ALA A 176 -3.18 -8.69 -4.19
C ALA A 176 -4.59 -8.21 -3.84
N ILE A 177 -5.11 -7.19 -4.53
CA ILE A 177 -6.51 -6.76 -4.36
C ILE A 177 -7.49 -7.88 -4.77
N GLU A 178 -7.25 -8.56 -5.90
CA GLU A 178 -8.13 -9.64 -6.36
C GLU A 178 -8.16 -10.81 -5.37
N ASN A 179 -7.01 -11.22 -4.84
CA ASN A 179 -6.92 -12.23 -3.79
C ASN A 179 -7.70 -11.80 -2.53
N PHE A 180 -7.57 -10.54 -2.10
CA PHE A 180 -8.32 -10.02 -0.96
C PHE A 180 -9.86 -10.06 -1.16
N LEU A 181 -10.33 -9.93 -2.41
CA LEU A 181 -11.75 -9.98 -2.77
C LEU A 181 -12.28 -11.41 -2.98
N ASP A 182 -11.39 -12.40 -3.09
CA ASP A 182 -11.75 -13.79 -3.33
C ASP A 182 -12.03 -14.52 -2.00
N VAL A 183 -13.12 -15.26 -1.93
CA VAL A 183 -13.50 -16.04 -0.76
C VAL A 183 -13.37 -17.55 -0.99
N ALA A 184 -13.24 -17.98 -2.25
CA ALA A 184 -13.24 -19.39 -2.61
C ALA A 184 -11.99 -20.12 -2.13
N HIS A 185 -10.89 -19.40 -1.89
CA HIS A 185 -9.65 -20.00 -1.42
C HIS A 185 -9.63 -20.29 0.10
N PHE A 186 -10.55 -19.74 0.90
CA PHE A 186 -10.48 -19.85 2.37
C PHE A 186 -10.42 -21.30 2.89
N PRO A 187 -11.26 -22.24 2.40
CA PRO A 187 -11.21 -23.63 2.84
C PRO A 187 -9.92 -24.37 2.48
N PHE A 188 -9.10 -23.80 1.60
CA PHE A 188 -7.90 -24.44 1.08
C PHE A 188 -6.63 -23.86 1.67
N ILE A 189 -6.39 -22.54 1.53
CA ILE A 189 -5.14 -21.92 1.99
C ILE A 189 -5.22 -21.46 3.45
N HIS A 190 -6.43 -21.12 3.92
CA HIS A 190 -6.70 -20.72 5.29
C HIS A 190 -7.49 -21.81 6.04
N ALA A 191 -7.28 -23.06 5.63
CA ALA A 191 -7.87 -24.22 6.30
C ALA A 191 -7.62 -24.14 7.82
N ASP A 192 -8.67 -24.45 8.58
CA ASP A 192 -8.72 -24.40 10.04
C ASP A 192 -8.60 -22.99 10.66
N ILE A 193 -8.59 -21.93 9.85
CA ILE A 193 -8.53 -20.53 10.31
C ILE A 193 -9.74 -19.74 9.79
N LEU A 194 -9.81 -19.55 8.47
CA LEU A 194 -10.88 -18.77 7.83
C LEU A 194 -11.87 -19.64 7.06
N GLY A 195 -11.57 -20.93 6.87
CA GLY A 195 -12.45 -21.89 6.22
C GLY A 195 -12.20 -23.32 6.70
N ASP A 196 -13.08 -24.23 6.30
CA ASP A 196 -13.03 -25.65 6.65
C ASP A 196 -12.96 -26.48 5.36
N PRO A 197 -11.95 -27.33 5.14
CA PRO A 197 -11.85 -28.19 3.96
C PRO A 197 -13.06 -29.10 3.69
N ALA A 198 -13.89 -29.36 4.71
CA ALA A 198 -15.15 -30.09 4.55
C ALA A 198 -16.31 -29.22 4.02
N ILE A 199 -16.18 -27.89 4.06
CA ILE A 199 -17.18 -26.91 3.64
C ILE A 199 -16.55 -25.97 2.59
N THR A 200 -16.56 -26.41 1.34
CA THR A 200 -15.91 -25.73 0.21
C THR A 200 -16.86 -24.96 -0.70
N ALA A 201 -18.17 -25.17 -0.57
CA ALA A 201 -19.16 -24.51 -1.40
C ALA A 201 -19.26 -23.01 -1.04
N VAL A 202 -19.23 -22.16 -2.05
CA VAL A 202 -19.49 -20.72 -1.92
C VAL A 202 -20.93 -20.46 -2.30
N ASP A 203 -21.72 -19.92 -1.36
CA ASP A 203 -23.09 -19.49 -1.61
C ASP A 203 -23.12 -18.37 -2.67
N ASP A 204 -24.25 -18.25 -3.38
CA ASP A 204 -24.46 -17.12 -4.28
C ASP A 204 -24.46 -15.80 -3.51
N TYR A 205 -23.81 -14.78 -4.10
CA TYR A 205 -23.74 -13.43 -3.57
C TYR A 205 -23.93 -12.37 -4.66
N GLU A 206 -24.22 -11.13 -4.25
CA GLU A 206 -24.50 -10.04 -5.16
C GLU A 206 -23.26 -9.19 -5.41
N VAL A 207 -23.12 -8.67 -6.64
CA VAL A 207 -22.07 -7.73 -7.00
C VAL A 207 -22.67 -6.52 -7.67
N SER A 208 -22.30 -5.32 -7.20
CA SER A 208 -22.64 -4.06 -7.84
C SER A 208 -21.39 -3.27 -8.20
N THR A 209 -21.49 -2.41 -9.21
CA THR A 209 -20.42 -1.48 -9.58
C THR A 209 -21.02 -0.09 -9.73
N ASP A 210 -20.42 0.89 -9.06
CA ASP A 210 -20.81 2.29 -9.15
C ASP A 210 -19.56 3.20 -9.24
N GLU A 211 -19.74 4.51 -9.13
CA GLU A 211 -18.64 5.49 -9.17
C GLU A 211 -17.64 5.37 -8.00
N ARG A 212 -18.04 4.70 -6.91
CA ARG A 212 -17.24 4.43 -5.72
C ARG A 212 -16.53 3.09 -5.77
N GLY A 213 -16.78 2.28 -6.81
CA GLY A 213 -16.01 1.09 -7.14
C GLY A 213 -16.85 -0.17 -7.30
N VAL A 214 -16.27 -1.31 -6.92
CA VAL A 214 -16.90 -2.64 -7.02
C VAL A 214 -17.23 -3.13 -5.61
N HIS A 215 -18.48 -3.57 -5.40
CA HIS A 215 -18.99 -3.96 -4.09
C HIS A 215 -19.56 -5.38 -4.15
N LEU A 216 -19.11 -6.26 -3.25
CA LEU A 216 -19.66 -7.59 -3.06
C LEU A 216 -20.51 -7.58 -1.79
N HIS A 217 -21.76 -7.99 -1.92
CA HIS A 217 -22.75 -7.92 -0.85
C HIS A 217 -23.18 -9.30 -0.40
N ASN A 218 -23.44 -9.42 0.90
CA ASN A 218 -24.02 -10.59 1.54
C ASN A 218 -23.24 -11.88 1.27
N VAL A 219 -21.91 -11.81 1.21
CA VAL A 219 -21.06 -12.97 0.99
C VAL A 219 -21.07 -13.79 2.28
N ARG A 220 -21.73 -14.95 2.27
CA ARG A 220 -21.88 -15.79 3.45
C ARG A 220 -20.78 -16.84 3.50
N VAL A 221 -20.04 -16.89 4.61
CA VAL A 221 -18.86 -17.74 4.76
C VAL A 221 -18.94 -18.50 6.09
N TRP A 222 -18.60 -19.78 6.07
CA TRP A 222 -18.39 -20.56 7.30
C TRP A 222 -16.96 -20.37 7.79
N GLN A 223 -16.79 -20.03 9.07
CA GLN A 223 -15.48 -19.98 9.72
C GLN A 223 -15.44 -20.92 10.94
N PRO A 224 -14.33 -21.66 11.14
CA PRO A 224 -14.17 -22.52 12.31
C PRO A 224 -14.15 -21.77 13.64
N ASP A 225 -13.62 -20.53 13.64
CA ASP A 225 -13.57 -19.68 14.83
C ASP A 225 -13.50 -18.19 14.44
N PRO A 226 -14.63 -17.56 14.07
CA PRO A 226 -14.64 -16.20 13.52
C PRO A 226 -14.20 -15.12 14.51
N ILE A 227 -14.26 -15.39 15.83
CA ILE A 227 -14.02 -14.40 16.90
C ILE A 227 -13.11 -14.91 18.03
N GLY A 228 -12.47 -16.07 17.89
CA GLY A 228 -11.51 -16.58 18.88
C GLY A 228 -12.14 -17.30 20.09
N THR A 229 -13.36 -17.84 19.94
CA THR A 229 -14.11 -18.57 20.98
C THR A 229 -13.99 -20.09 20.88
N GLY A 230 -13.35 -20.59 19.83
CA GLY A 230 -13.31 -22.02 19.48
C GLY A 230 -14.65 -22.56 18.98
N GLN A 231 -15.58 -21.71 18.55
CA GLN A 231 -16.90 -22.10 18.03
C GLN A 231 -17.07 -21.62 16.59
N GLY A 232 -17.45 -22.55 15.70
CA GLY A 232 -17.68 -22.24 14.31
C GLY A 232 -19.01 -21.54 14.07
N ALA A 233 -19.05 -20.61 13.12
CA ALA A 233 -20.28 -19.93 12.72
C ALA A 233 -20.23 -19.44 11.28
N TYR A 234 -21.42 -19.21 10.72
CA TYR A 234 -21.56 -18.43 9.50
C TYR A 234 -21.46 -16.93 9.83
N VAL A 235 -20.70 -16.22 9.01
CA VAL A 235 -20.49 -14.78 9.08
C VAL A 235 -20.86 -14.13 7.75
N LEU A 236 -21.17 -12.83 7.80
CA LEU A 236 -21.53 -12.05 6.63
C LEU A 236 -20.38 -11.13 6.25
N TYR A 237 -19.92 -11.27 5.01
CA TYR A 237 -18.83 -10.50 4.45
C TYR A 237 -19.35 -9.48 3.44
N GLN A 238 -18.80 -8.28 3.52
CA GLN A 238 -18.98 -7.21 2.55
C GLN A 238 -17.61 -6.74 2.11
N TYR A 239 -17.38 -6.74 0.80
CA TYR A 239 -16.14 -6.25 0.22
C TYR A 239 -16.39 -5.05 -0.68
N SER A 240 -15.41 -4.18 -0.76
CA SER A 240 -15.42 -3.05 -1.69
C SER A 240 -14.02 -2.80 -2.23
N ALA A 241 -13.82 -2.86 -3.54
CA ALA A 241 -12.67 -2.20 -4.17
C ALA A 241 -13.00 -0.70 -4.28
N LEU A 242 -12.57 0.08 -3.29
CA LEU A 242 -12.85 1.53 -3.21
C LEU A 242 -12.06 2.34 -4.26
N ARG A 243 -10.84 1.88 -4.53
CA ARG A 243 -9.91 2.40 -5.54
C ARG A 243 -9.24 1.20 -6.23
N PRO A 244 -8.58 1.38 -7.39
CA PRO A 244 -7.87 0.29 -8.05
C PRO A 244 -6.93 -0.48 -7.12
N LEU A 245 -6.29 0.19 -6.16
CA LEU A 245 -5.32 -0.39 -5.23
C LEU A 245 -5.69 -0.13 -3.75
N THR A 246 -6.98 0.02 -3.47
CA THR A 246 -7.49 0.11 -2.10
C THR A 246 -8.80 -0.63 -1.97
N ALA A 247 -8.86 -1.58 -1.05
CA ALA A 247 -10.05 -2.35 -0.73
C ALA A 247 -10.50 -2.10 0.71
N TYR A 248 -11.79 -2.23 0.95
CA TYR A 248 -12.39 -2.25 2.26
C TYR A 248 -13.16 -3.55 2.44
N PHE A 249 -13.10 -4.07 3.65
CA PHE A 249 -13.75 -5.30 4.06
C PHE A 249 -14.48 -5.07 5.37
N ARG A 250 -15.65 -5.67 5.50
CA ARG A 250 -16.41 -5.75 6.73
C ARG A 250 -16.94 -7.17 6.91
N LYS A 251 -16.75 -7.69 8.11
CA LYS A 251 -17.28 -8.96 8.62
C LYS A 251 -18.19 -8.67 9.79
N ASP A 252 -19.42 -9.13 9.70
CA ASP A 252 -20.36 -9.11 10.82
C ASP A 252 -20.72 -10.55 11.23
N THR A 253 -20.77 -10.80 12.53
CA THR A 253 -21.32 -12.03 13.11
C THR A 253 -22.80 -11.86 13.43
N PRO A 254 -23.58 -12.95 13.56
CA PRO A 254 -24.97 -12.89 14.03
C PRO A 254 -25.14 -12.31 15.45
N THR A 255 -24.07 -12.32 16.25
CA THR A 255 -24.05 -11.88 17.65
C THR A 255 -23.62 -10.42 17.83
N GLY A 256 -23.23 -9.73 16.74
CA GLY A 256 -22.95 -8.28 16.74
C GLY A 256 -21.47 -7.92 16.78
N GLU A 257 -20.58 -8.90 16.76
CA GLU A 257 -19.15 -8.66 16.55
C GLU A 257 -18.87 -8.25 15.11
N CYS A 258 -17.99 -7.27 14.95
CA CYS A 258 -17.62 -6.67 13.69
C CYS A 258 -16.09 -6.59 13.59
N LEU A 259 -15.56 -7.01 12.43
CA LEU A 259 -14.17 -6.80 12.04
C LEU A 259 -14.16 -6.11 10.66
N THR A 260 -13.36 -5.07 10.53
CA THR A 260 -13.19 -4.32 9.28
C THR A 260 -11.72 -4.24 8.92
N ILE A 261 -11.42 -4.17 7.62
CA ILE A 261 -10.07 -3.98 7.13
C ILE A 261 -10.09 -2.91 6.04
N LEU A 262 -9.28 -1.87 6.18
CA LEU A 262 -8.86 -1.02 5.08
C LEU A 262 -7.51 -1.55 4.56
N TYR A 263 -7.53 -2.11 3.37
CA TYR A 263 -6.35 -2.68 2.71
C TYR A 263 -5.87 -1.75 1.59
N CYS A 264 -4.72 -1.14 1.77
CA CYS A 264 -4.04 -0.33 0.75
C CYS A 264 -2.89 -1.13 0.15
N VAL A 265 -2.72 -1.08 -1.16
CA VAL A 265 -1.63 -1.75 -1.88
C VAL A 265 -0.76 -0.71 -2.59
N THR A 266 0.51 -0.64 -2.23
CA THR A 266 1.50 0.22 -2.89
C THR A 266 2.13 -0.55 -4.04
N PRO A 267 1.94 -0.13 -5.30
CA PRO A 267 2.62 -0.75 -6.43
C PRO A 267 4.06 -0.24 -6.49
N VAL A 268 5.04 -1.08 -6.12
CA VAL A 268 6.47 -0.73 -6.20
C VAL A 268 6.94 -0.77 -7.65
N SER A 269 6.51 -1.81 -8.36
CA SER A 269 6.69 -1.99 -9.81
C SER A 269 5.38 -2.55 -10.41
N GLU A 270 5.42 -3.01 -11.66
CA GLU A 270 4.27 -3.71 -12.26
C GLU A 270 4.06 -5.12 -11.67
N GLU A 271 5.10 -5.68 -11.04
CA GLU A 271 5.15 -7.08 -10.59
C GLU A 271 5.54 -7.23 -9.11
N GLU A 272 5.62 -6.12 -8.37
CA GLU A 272 5.92 -6.09 -6.94
C GLU A 272 5.05 -5.04 -6.24
N CYS A 273 4.56 -5.37 -5.05
CA CYS A 273 3.74 -4.48 -4.25
C CYS A 273 4.01 -4.61 -2.74
N ILE A 274 3.47 -3.66 -1.98
CA ILE A 274 3.45 -3.66 -0.51
C ILE A 274 2.00 -3.54 -0.03
N GLY A 275 1.56 -4.45 0.82
CA GLY A 275 0.27 -4.41 1.49
C GLY A 275 0.31 -3.67 2.83
N TRP A 276 -0.74 -2.89 3.12
CA TRP A 276 -0.90 -2.14 4.36
C TRP A 276 -2.34 -2.34 4.86
N MET A 277 -2.50 -2.97 6.02
CA MET A 277 -3.82 -3.29 6.58
C MET A 277 -4.06 -2.56 7.89
N TRP A 278 -5.02 -1.64 7.89
CA TRP A 278 -5.65 -1.19 9.13
C TRP A 278 -6.85 -2.08 9.42
N VAL A 279 -6.89 -2.63 10.62
CA VAL A 279 -7.98 -3.49 11.08
C VAL A 279 -8.70 -2.81 12.23
N GLY A 280 -10.03 -2.78 12.16
CA GLY A 280 -10.88 -2.26 13.22
C GLY A 280 -11.78 -3.38 13.72
N ALA A 281 -11.74 -3.69 15.01
CA ALA A 281 -12.59 -4.73 15.60
C ALA A 281 -13.26 -4.25 16.89
N ASN A 282 -14.54 -4.61 17.09
CA ASN A 282 -15.32 -4.22 18.27
C ASN A 282 -15.37 -5.28 19.40
N PHE A 283 -14.68 -6.40 19.20
CA PHE A 283 -14.64 -7.54 20.13
C PHE A 283 -13.21 -7.89 20.57
N ILE A 284 -12.24 -7.07 20.18
CA ILE A 284 -10.82 -7.19 20.54
C ILE A 284 -10.47 -6.00 21.43
N ASP A 285 -9.77 -6.25 22.52
CA ASP A 285 -9.24 -5.20 23.39
C ASP A 285 -7.70 -5.07 23.32
N ALA A 286 -7.17 -4.02 23.95
CA ALA A 286 -5.73 -3.70 23.91
C ALA A 286 -4.83 -4.83 24.46
N SER A 287 -5.34 -5.72 25.32
CA SER A 287 -4.57 -6.87 25.80
C SER A 287 -4.38 -7.95 24.74
N GLN A 288 -5.24 -7.96 23.72
CA GLN A 288 -5.24 -8.92 22.63
C GLN A 288 -4.59 -8.37 21.34
N GLU A 289 -4.30 -7.07 21.28
CA GLU A 289 -3.81 -6.38 20.08
C GLU A 289 -2.62 -7.10 19.42
N SER A 290 -1.60 -7.47 20.20
CA SER A 290 -0.42 -8.15 19.66
C SER A 290 -0.74 -9.53 19.07
N ALA A 291 -1.68 -10.28 19.67
CA ALA A 291 -2.12 -11.56 19.14
C ALA A 291 -2.98 -11.37 17.87
N ALA A 292 -3.79 -10.30 17.83
CA ALA A 292 -4.59 -9.95 16.67
C ALA A 292 -3.73 -9.54 15.46
N ILE A 293 -2.67 -8.76 15.68
CA ILE A 293 -1.68 -8.43 14.64
C ILE A 293 -1.01 -9.72 14.13
N ALA A 294 -0.50 -10.57 15.03
CA ALA A 294 0.15 -11.81 14.64
C ALA A 294 -0.78 -12.77 13.87
N PHE A 295 -2.08 -12.78 14.21
CA PHE A 295 -3.09 -13.53 13.47
C PHE A 295 -3.27 -13.01 12.05
N GLN A 296 -3.38 -11.69 11.86
CA GLN A 296 -3.52 -11.11 10.52
C GLN A 296 -2.28 -11.29 9.67
N ASP A 297 -1.09 -11.14 10.25
CA ASP A 297 0.17 -11.42 9.56
C ASP A 297 0.27 -12.90 9.16
N LYS A 298 -0.24 -13.82 9.99
CA LYS A 298 -0.31 -15.25 9.65
C LYS A 298 -1.26 -15.52 8.49
N VAL A 299 -2.45 -14.92 8.47
CA VAL A 299 -3.41 -15.04 7.36
C VAL A 299 -2.73 -14.58 6.07
N PHE A 300 -2.15 -13.38 6.07
CA PHE A 300 -1.45 -12.84 4.90
C PHE A 300 -0.29 -13.73 4.44
N ALA A 301 0.48 -14.29 5.37
CA ALA A 301 1.59 -15.18 5.04
C ALA A 301 1.14 -16.47 4.34
N GLN A 302 -0.10 -16.93 4.55
CA GLN A 302 -0.66 -18.07 3.82
C GLN A 302 -0.98 -17.74 2.36
N ASP A 303 -1.37 -16.49 2.07
CA ASP A 303 -1.61 -16.02 0.70
C ASP A 303 -0.33 -15.88 -0.12
N LEU A 304 0.79 -15.53 0.53
CA LEU A 304 2.02 -15.11 -0.14
C LEU A 304 2.52 -16.14 -1.16
N GLY A 305 2.48 -17.43 -0.84
CA GLY A 305 2.91 -18.49 -1.76
C GLY A 305 2.10 -18.55 -3.06
N ASN A 306 0.80 -18.27 -3.01
CA ASN A 306 -0.06 -18.22 -4.19
C ASN A 306 0.12 -16.89 -4.94
N LEU A 307 0.12 -15.77 -4.22
CA LEU A 307 0.40 -14.45 -4.80
C LEU A 307 1.72 -14.44 -5.57
N GLU A 308 2.78 -15.00 -4.98
CA GLU A 308 4.13 -15.07 -5.55
C GLU A 308 4.35 -16.24 -6.52
N SER A 309 3.35 -17.09 -6.77
CA SER A 309 3.44 -18.11 -7.83
C SER A 309 2.66 -17.75 -9.10
N HIS A 310 1.85 -16.67 -9.08
CA HIS A 310 1.16 -16.18 -10.28
C HIS A 310 2.13 -15.98 -11.45
N ASN A 311 1.78 -16.57 -12.58
CA ASN A 311 2.48 -16.43 -13.84
C ASN A 311 1.44 -16.28 -14.98
N PRO A 312 1.19 -15.06 -15.48
CA PRO A 312 1.93 -13.82 -15.22
C PRO A 312 1.60 -13.16 -13.87
N LYS A 313 2.57 -12.38 -13.37
CA LYS A 313 2.47 -11.54 -12.16
C LYS A 313 1.51 -10.36 -12.32
N ARG A 314 1.51 -9.78 -13.52
CA ARG A 314 0.54 -8.75 -13.93
C ARG A 314 -0.83 -9.37 -14.15
N LEU A 315 -1.88 -8.64 -13.80
CA LEU A 315 -3.26 -9.14 -13.86
C LEU A 315 -3.80 -9.11 -15.31
N PRO A 316 -4.24 -10.25 -15.89
CA PRO A 316 -4.89 -10.26 -17.20
C PRO A 316 -6.30 -9.67 -17.14
N LEU A 317 -6.56 -8.60 -17.91
CA LEU A 317 -7.89 -7.99 -18.05
C LEU A 317 -8.71 -8.58 -19.21
N ASN A 318 -8.06 -9.29 -20.14
CA ASN A 318 -8.77 -10.14 -21.08
C ASN A 318 -9.31 -11.38 -20.34
N LEU A 319 -10.64 -11.44 -20.18
CA LEU A 319 -11.34 -12.50 -19.46
C LEU A 319 -11.32 -13.87 -20.16
N GLN A 320 -10.65 -13.99 -21.31
CA GLN A 320 -10.41 -15.28 -21.97
C GLN A 320 -9.03 -15.86 -21.64
N THR A 321 -8.15 -15.09 -21.00
CA THR A 321 -6.80 -15.55 -20.62
C THR A 321 -6.83 -16.56 -19.49
N GLU A 322 -7.81 -16.45 -18.59
CA GLU A 322 -8.05 -17.37 -17.48
C GLU A 322 -9.50 -17.87 -17.57
N PHE A 323 -9.77 -19.07 -17.05
CA PHE A 323 -11.14 -19.57 -16.97
C PHE A 323 -11.79 -19.07 -15.68
N HIS A 324 -13.11 -18.91 -15.71
CA HIS A 324 -13.86 -18.35 -14.58
C HIS A 324 -15.08 -19.21 -14.25
N VAL A 325 -15.38 -19.32 -12.96
CA VAL A 325 -16.54 -20.04 -12.41
C VAL A 325 -17.47 -19.05 -11.70
N PRO A 326 -18.72 -19.45 -11.34
CA PRO A 326 -19.70 -18.51 -10.81
C PRO A 326 -19.30 -17.76 -9.54
N CYS A 327 -18.43 -18.32 -8.70
CA CYS A 327 -17.93 -17.65 -7.48
C CYS A 327 -16.91 -16.54 -7.77
N ASP A 328 -16.37 -16.45 -8.99
CA ASP A 328 -15.37 -15.44 -9.39
C ASP A 328 -16.01 -14.11 -9.82
N ARG A 329 -17.35 -13.96 -9.67
CA ARG A 329 -18.10 -12.78 -10.13
C ARG A 329 -17.55 -11.46 -9.58
N GLY A 330 -17.02 -11.46 -8.36
CA GLY A 330 -16.34 -10.30 -7.76
C GLY A 330 -15.04 -9.94 -8.50
N SER A 331 -14.15 -10.91 -8.70
CA SER A 331 -12.93 -10.78 -9.50
C SER A 331 -13.24 -10.29 -10.93
N LEU A 332 -14.25 -10.88 -11.58
CA LEU A 332 -14.68 -10.49 -12.92
C LEU A 332 -15.18 -9.03 -12.97
N ALA A 333 -15.95 -8.59 -11.99
CA ALA A 333 -16.41 -7.21 -11.90
C ALA A 333 -15.23 -6.25 -11.69
N TYR A 334 -14.28 -6.61 -10.82
CA TYR A 334 -13.06 -5.84 -10.58
C TYR A 334 -12.22 -5.68 -11.85
N ARG A 335 -11.94 -6.75 -12.59
CA ARG A 335 -11.19 -6.68 -13.87
C ARG A 335 -11.88 -5.82 -14.92
N LYS A 336 -13.20 -5.95 -15.05
CA LYS A 336 -14.00 -5.11 -15.96
C LYS A 336 -13.91 -3.64 -15.56
N TRP A 337 -13.97 -3.35 -14.27
CA TRP A 337 -13.86 -2.00 -13.73
C TRP A 337 -12.46 -1.40 -13.96
N LEU A 338 -11.38 -2.15 -13.72
CA LEU A 338 -10.01 -1.71 -14.06
C LEU A 338 -9.87 -1.35 -15.55
N LYS A 339 -10.47 -2.15 -16.44
CA LYS A 339 -10.50 -1.87 -17.88
C LYS A 339 -11.28 -0.59 -18.22
N GLN A 340 -12.40 -0.33 -17.55
CA GLN A 340 -13.19 0.90 -17.73
C GLN A 340 -12.44 2.14 -17.25
N LEU A 341 -11.63 2.02 -16.19
CA LEU A 341 -10.75 3.08 -15.71
C LEU A 341 -9.54 3.35 -16.61
N GLY A 342 -9.33 2.50 -17.63
CA GLY A 342 -8.20 2.64 -18.56
C GLY A 342 -6.85 2.29 -17.92
N ILE A 343 -6.83 1.40 -16.94
CA ILE A 343 -5.59 0.92 -16.31
C ILE A 343 -4.73 0.19 -17.35
N THR A 344 -3.45 0.55 -17.42
CA THR A 344 -2.45 -0.09 -18.29
C THR A 344 -1.22 -0.56 -17.51
N TYR A 345 -0.90 0.11 -16.40
CA TYR A 345 0.22 -0.25 -15.55
C TYR A 345 -0.12 -1.48 -14.70
N GLY A 346 0.76 -2.50 -14.68
CA GLY A 346 0.62 -3.69 -13.82
C GLY A 346 -0.45 -4.69 -14.27
N VAL A 347 -0.96 -4.53 -15.49
CA VAL A 347 -1.98 -5.40 -16.10
C VAL A 347 -1.55 -5.89 -17.49
N ILE A 348 -2.25 -6.90 -18.01
CA ILE A 348 -2.11 -7.40 -19.39
C ILE A 348 -3.46 -7.21 -20.08
N LEU A 349 -3.47 -6.50 -21.21
CA LEU A 349 -4.70 -6.09 -21.91
C LEU A 349 -5.28 -7.14 -22.85
#